data_AF-A0AA87U7C4-F1
#
_entry.id   AF-A0AA87U7C4-F1
#
_cell.length_a   1.000
_cell.length_b   1.000
_cell.length_c   1.000
_cell.angle_alpha   90.00
_cell.angle_beta   90.00
_cell.angle_gamma   90.00
#
_symmetry.space_group_name_H-M   'P 1'
#
loop_
_entity.id
_entity.type
_entity.pdbx_description
1 polymer ?
#
loop_
_entity_poly.entity_id
_entity_poly.type
_entity_poly.pdbx_seq_one_letter_code
_entity_poly.pdbx_strand_id
1 'polypeptide(L)'
;MNKLIELEDTLGEASSFVQAIHLAAAGLGDMRDTNAIQVVAEQITVRLEKARSIVDNLSDPSENTGGIDLYALKKAVNAEIIRRAALKTGEDQQ
;
A
#
# COMPACT_ATOMS: atom_id res chain seq x y z
N MET A 1 -1.89 3.48 15.07
CA MET A 1 -0.52 3.94 14.76
C MET A 1 0.54 3.01 15.37
N ASN A 2 0.50 2.69 16.68
CA ASN A 2 1.46 1.72 17.29
C ASN A 2 1.61 0.39 16.56
N LYS A 3 0.50 -0.26 16.16
CA LYS A 3 0.55 -1.58 15.53
C LYS A 3 1.26 -1.62 14.17
N LEU A 4 1.33 -0.50 13.46
CA LEU A 4 2.04 -0.42 12.18
C LEU A 4 3.54 -0.34 12.41
N ILE A 5 3.96 0.45 13.40
CA ILE A 5 5.37 0.57 13.83
C ILE A 5 5.87 -0.78 14.37
N GLU A 6 5.09 -1.43 15.24
CA GLU A 6 5.40 -2.78 15.74
C GLU A 6 5.56 -3.82 14.62
N LEU A 7 4.75 -3.69 13.55
CA LEU A 7 4.83 -4.55 12.38
C LEU A 7 6.09 -4.26 11.56
N GLU A 8 6.45 -2.99 11.35
CA GLU A 8 7.68 -2.59 10.68
C GLU A 8 8.93 -3.08 11.42
N ASP A 9 8.96 -2.91 12.74
CA ASP A 9 10.05 -3.40 13.59
C ASP A 9 10.19 -4.93 13.46
N THR A 10 9.08 -5.66 13.54
CA THR A 10 9.06 -7.12 13.39
C THR A 10 9.53 -7.57 12.01
N LEU A 11 9.13 -6.87 10.94
CA LEU A 11 9.58 -7.17 9.57
C LEU A 11 11.07 -6.88 9.39
N GLY A 12 11.57 -5.81 10.01
CA GLY A 12 13.00 -5.47 10.04
C GLY A 12 13.84 -6.51 10.77
N GLU A 13 13.38 -6.98 11.93
CA GLU A 13 14.02 -8.06 12.68
C GLU A 13 14.03 -9.37 11.88
N ALA A 14 12.90 -9.74 11.28
CA ALA A 14 12.80 -10.94 10.45
C ALA A 14 13.76 -10.89 9.24
N SER A 15 13.87 -9.75 8.58
CA SER A 15 14.83 -9.55 7.48
C SER A 15 16.27 -9.73 7.96
N SER A 16 16.62 -9.16 9.11
CA SER A 16 17.97 -9.27 9.69
C SER A 16 18.30 -10.72 10.07
N PHE A 17 17.33 -11.46 10.59
CA PHE A 17 17.47 -12.88 10.92
C PHE A 17 17.71 -13.73 9.67
N VAL A 18 16.99 -13.46 8.57
CA VAL A 18 17.18 -14.17 7.30
C VAL A 18 18.57 -13.93 6.72
N GLN A 19 19.10 -12.71 6.81
CA GLN A 19 20.48 -12.42 6.42
C GLN A 19 21.49 -13.21 7.26
N ALA A 20 21.26 -13.35 8.57
CA ALA A 20 22.10 -14.18 9.42
C ALA A 20 22.05 -15.67 9.01
N ILE A 21 20.88 -16.18 8.59
CA ILE A 21 20.74 -17.54 8.05
C ILE A 21 21.51 -17.68 6.73
N HIS A 22 21.43 -16.70 5.82
CA HIS A 22 22.23 -16.71 4.59
C HIS A 22 23.72 -16.77 4.87
N LEU A 23 24.20 -15.96 5.82
CA LEU A 23 25.62 -15.94 6.21
C LEU A 23 26.05 -17.26 6.86
N ALA A 24 25.22 -17.82 7.74
CA ALA A 24 25.46 -19.13 8.35
C ALA A 24 25.47 -20.24 7.29
N ALA A 25 24.54 -20.20 6.33
CA ALA A 25 24.46 -21.15 5.23
C ALA A 25 25.68 -21.08 4.31
N ALA A 26 26.20 -19.87 4.04
CA ALA A 26 27.44 -19.69 3.28
C ALA A 26 28.67 -20.23 4.04
N GLY A 27 28.67 -20.14 5.37
CA GLY A 27 29.73 -20.69 6.24
C GLY A 27 29.73 -22.22 6.36
N LEU A 28 28.64 -22.90 5.99
CA LEU A 28 28.52 -24.36 6.02
C LEU A 28 29.26 -25.08 4.88
N GLY A 29 29.95 -24.32 4.03
CA GLY A 29 31.04 -24.79 3.15
C GLY A 29 31.03 -26.26 2.78
N ASP A 30 30.16 -26.67 1.86
CA ASP A 30 30.46 -27.82 1.02
C ASP A 30 30.05 -27.57 -0.43
N MET A 31 31.00 -27.87 -1.31
CA MET A 31 30.94 -27.58 -2.72
C MET A 31 29.97 -28.57 -3.38
N ARG A 32 28.77 -28.12 -3.77
CA ARG A 32 28.20 -28.33 -5.13
C ARG A 32 26.73 -28.03 -5.29
N ASP A 33 25.93 -27.93 -4.24
CA ASP A 33 24.51 -27.65 -4.39
C ASP A 33 24.08 -26.59 -3.38
N THR A 34 23.24 -25.65 -3.83
CA THR A 34 22.56 -24.67 -2.99
C THR A 34 22.04 -25.39 -1.74
N ASN A 35 22.61 -25.09 -0.57
CA ASN A 35 22.24 -25.86 0.61
C ASN A 35 20.76 -25.59 0.93
N ALA A 36 20.05 -26.59 1.47
CA ALA A 36 18.62 -26.47 1.72
C ALA A 36 18.28 -25.27 2.63
N ILE A 37 19.20 -24.87 3.51
CA ILE A 37 19.06 -23.70 4.38
C ILE A 37 19.07 -22.40 3.58
N GLN A 38 19.90 -22.31 2.54
CA GLN A 38 20.01 -21.18 1.63
C GLN A 38 18.76 -21.04 0.76
N VAL A 39 18.23 -22.15 0.25
CA VAL A 39 16.94 -22.16 -0.48
C VAL A 39 15.79 -21.69 0.42
N VAL A 40 15.74 -22.17 1.67
CA VAL A 40 14.72 -21.74 2.63
C VAL A 40 14.88 -20.26 2.99
N ALA A 41 16.10 -19.79 3.23
CA ALA A 41 16.38 -18.39 3.50
C ALA A 41 15.91 -17.49 2.34
N GLU A 42 16.20 -17.88 1.11
CA GLU A 42 15.80 -17.13 -0.09
C GLU A 42 14.27 -17.08 -0.24
N GLN A 43 13.57 -18.18 0.05
CA GLN A 43 12.11 -18.16 0.08
C GLN A 43 11.54 -17.29 1.21
N ILE A 44 12.21 -17.18 2.35
CA ILE A 44 11.77 -16.29 3.43
C ILE A 44 12.00 -14.83 3.03
N THR A 45 13.13 -14.51 2.40
CA THR A 45 13.41 -13.16 1.83
C THR A 45 12.28 -12.72 0.91
N VAL A 46 11.90 -13.55 -0.08
CA VAL A 46 10.81 -13.23 -1.02
C VAL A 46 9.47 -13.02 -0.31
N ARG A 47 9.18 -13.78 0.75
CA ARG A 47 7.94 -13.61 1.53
C ARG A 47 7.94 -12.34 2.35
N LEU A 48 9.10 -11.95 2.92
CA LEU A 48 9.25 -10.69 3.66
C LEU A 48 9.14 -9.47 2.74
N GLU A 49 9.72 -9.52 1.54
CA GLU A 49 9.57 -8.47 0.54
C GLU A 49 8.10 -8.27 0.13
N LYS A 50 7.36 -9.38 -0.08
CA LYS A 50 5.91 -9.31 -0.33
C LYS A 50 5.14 -8.71 0.84
N ALA A 51 5.47 -9.11 2.06
CA ALA A 51 4.83 -8.56 3.26
C ALA A 51 5.09 -7.05 3.37
N ARG A 52 6.33 -6.61 3.07
CA ARG A 52 6.70 -5.20 3.09
C ARG A 52 5.97 -4.39 2.02
N SER A 53 5.88 -4.90 0.79
CA SER A 53 5.09 -4.26 -0.27
C SER A 53 3.62 -4.11 0.10
N ILE A 54 3.02 -5.08 0.79
CA ILE A 54 1.62 -4.96 1.27
C ILE A 54 1.51 -3.85 2.32
N VAL A 55 2.47 -3.75 3.24
CA VAL A 55 2.50 -2.69 4.25
C VAL A 55 2.70 -1.31 3.61
N ASP A 56 3.61 -1.20 2.63
CA ASP A 56 3.86 0.03 1.89
C ASP A 56 2.59 0.49 1.16
N ASN A 57 1.89 -0.42 0.48
CA ASN A 57 0.60 -0.12 -0.18
C ASN A 57 -0.49 0.33 0.82
N LEU A 58 -0.55 -0.29 2.01
CA LEU A 58 -1.50 0.11 3.06
C LEU A 58 -1.13 1.45 3.71
N SER A 59 0.15 1.81 3.66
CA SER A 59 0.68 3.04 4.24
C SER A 59 0.68 4.21 3.25
N ASP A 60 0.54 3.93 1.95
CA ASP A 60 0.43 4.96 0.93
C ASP A 60 -0.94 5.66 1.02
N PRO A 61 -0.98 6.93 1.44
CA PRO A 61 -2.23 7.69 1.50
C PRO A 61 -2.84 7.92 0.11
N SER A 62 -2.10 7.69 -0.98
CA SER A 62 -2.55 7.95 -2.35
C SER A 62 -3.72 7.04 -2.77
N GLU A 63 -3.79 5.79 -2.31
CA GLU A 63 -4.92 4.88 -2.62
C GLU A 63 -6.21 5.22 -1.84
N ASN A 64 -6.11 6.04 -0.78
CA ASN A 64 -7.26 6.59 -0.05
C ASN A 64 -7.70 7.97 -0.55
N THR A 65 -7.06 8.50 -1.60
CA THR A 65 -7.44 9.80 -2.21
C THR A 65 -8.45 9.66 -3.35
N GLY A 66 -9.49 8.86 -3.13
CA GLY A 66 -10.82 9.15 -3.67
C GLY A 66 -11.47 10.34 -2.94
N GLY A 67 -10.69 11.38 -2.62
CA GLY A 67 -11.20 12.59 -2.00
C GLY A 67 -12.08 13.31 -3.00
N ILE A 68 -13.40 13.22 -2.82
CA ILE A 68 -14.35 13.99 -3.62
C ILE A 68 -13.91 15.45 -3.56
N ASP A 69 -13.62 16.04 -4.72
CA ASP A 69 -13.35 17.48 -4.82
C ASP A 69 -14.63 18.24 -4.46
N LEU A 70 -14.74 18.58 -3.17
CA LEU A 70 -15.88 19.28 -2.61
C LEU A 70 -16.08 20.65 -3.26
N TYR A 71 -15.02 21.27 -3.79
CA TYR A 71 -15.11 22.53 -4.49
C TYR A 71 -15.75 22.35 -5.87
N ALA A 72 -15.30 21.36 -6.64
CA ALA A 72 -15.92 21.00 -7.92
C ALA A 72 -17.39 20.58 -7.75
N LEU A 73 -17.69 19.78 -6.72
CA LEU A 73 -19.06 19.36 -6.40
C LEU A 73 -19.96 20.56 -6.06
N LYS A 74 -19.48 21.49 -5.21
CA LYS A 74 -20.22 22.70 -4.85
C LYS A 74 -20.50 23.58 -6.07
N LYS A 75 -19.52 23.71 -6.98
CA LYS A 75 -19.69 24.45 -8.24
C LYS A 75 -20.75 23.81 -9.14
N ALA A 76 -20.73 22.48 -9.28
CA ALA A 76 -21.70 21.73 -10.08
C ALA A 76 -23.13 21.84 -9.51
N VAL A 77 -23.29 21.73 -8.20
CA VAL A 77 -24.60 21.88 -7.53
C VAL A 77 -25.16 23.29 -7.74
N ASN A 78 -24.36 24.33 -7.59
CA ASN A 78 -24.81 25.70 -7.82
C ASN A 78 -25.23 25.94 -9.27
N ALA A 79 -24.49 25.39 -10.24
CA ALA A 79 -24.85 25.51 -11.66
C ALA A 79 -26.19 24.82 -11.96
N GLU A 80 -26.45 23.66 -11.36
CA GLU A 80 -27.71 22.93 -11.53
C GLU A 80 -28.90 23.65 -10.86
N ILE A 81 -28.69 24.27 -9.68
CA ILE A 81 -29.72 25.10 -9.04
C ILE A 81 -30.11 26.27 -9.94
N ILE A 82 -29.13 26.98 -10.50
CA ILE A 82 -29.36 28.11 -11.42
C ILE A 82 -30.12 27.63 -12.67
N ARG A 83 -29.71 26.49 -13.25
CA ARG A 83 -30.38 25.91 -14.42
C ARG A 83 -31.85 25.60 -14.13
N ARG A 84 -32.16 24.98 -12.98
CA ARG A 84 -33.54 24.66 -12.58
C ARG A 84 -34.38 25.90 -12.30
N ALA A 85 -33.78 26.94 -11.72
CA ALA A 85 -34.45 28.21 -11.51
C ALA A 85 -34.82 28.89 -12.84
N ALA A 86 -33.91 28.87 -13.82
CA ALA A 86 -34.13 29.41 -15.16
C ALA A 86 -35.20 28.63 -15.94
N LEU A 87 -35.27 27.30 -15.77
CA LEU A 87 -36.30 26.47 -16.41
C LEU A 87 -37.69 26.76 -15.83
N LYS A 88 -37.82 26.92 -14.51
CA LYS A 88 -39.09 27.31 -13.88
C LYS A 88 -39.60 28.69 -14.33
N THR A 89 -38.70 29.65 -14.53
CA THR A 89 -39.10 30.99 -15.01
C THR A 89 -39.53 30.99 -16.47
N GLY A 90 -39.09 30.02 -17.28
CA GLY A 90 -39.53 29.83 -18.66
C GLY A 90 -40.87 29.10 -18.79
N GLU A 91 -41.18 28.19 -17.85
CA GLU A 91 -42.46 27.47 -17.81
C GLU A 91 -43.62 28.36 -17.33
N ASP A 92 -43.36 29.33 -16.44
CA ASP A 92 -44.38 30.29 -15.95
C ASP A 92 -44.71 31.43 -16.96
N GLN A 93 -44.02 31.49 -18.10
CA GLN A 93 -44.22 32.49 -19.16
C GLN A 93 -44.90 31.94 -20.44
N GLN A 94 -45.37 30.70 -20.41
CA GLN A 94 -46.25 30.11 -21.45
C GLN A 94 -47.68 29.95 -20.92
#